data_AF-A0A0E4BSE7-F1
#
_entry.id   AF-A0A0E4BSE7-F1
#
_cell.length_a   1.000
_cell.length_b   1.000
_cell.length_c   1.000
_cell.angle_alpha   90.00
_cell.angle_beta   90.00
_cell.angle_gamma   90.00
#
_symmetry.space_group_name_H-M   'P 1'
#
loop_
_entity.id
_entity.type
_entity.pdbx_description
1 polymer ?
#
loop_
_entity_poly.entity_id
_entity_poly.type
_entity_poly.pdbx_seq_one_letter_code
_entity_poly.pdbx_strand_id
1 'polypeptide(L)'
;MANFPGQSLDVEFNGIKTTTDAIRANLAQIQRDDGALANGSVTYDSLSAALQSNGLAGAASWVTATVYLVGVAVYQGGSLYRCLVQHTSGTFATDLAAGYWVLLVTLPIGPPGTNGTNGTNGTNGANGTNGLGYGGTSTTSFAITNNASSLFTTQTGLAYQVGNYVRASSAANGANYMEGYVATYAGTSLTINVVAIGGSGTHADWSFAISGAPGSVGVSTIAGNSGAFTLSSGVTNSTNDIELDGNYTGWAVSNCTIAASVASNILTVAVKDNAGNDPSSTSPVFFNFRSAAASTGSTTLLKQTSALSISTNATGATLGSSNSKAFRFWLVVFNNSGTPVLGLINCSNSTTVFPLDETQVASSTAMSASATSAGVFYTPNGTTVTSKAFRILGYIEYNSTGLATAGTYATGPNFIQAFGPGIRKPGEPVQKATMTTASSSAITSSTFTATNLTKTITPSSAANPIKASASFQILNSGSATVGVGQMGRNSNANMFGSFGVANSATGAAYSSGIAIGYDFPNSNSSATYTLYGKSSDNTTSVTFMPNSYQGFLEIEEIMG
;
A
#
# COMPACT_ATOMS: atom_id res chain seq x y z
N MET A 1 -11.70 17.94 19.19
CA MET A 1 -11.45 18.96 20.23
C MET A 1 -10.39 19.91 19.70
N ALA A 2 -10.63 21.21 19.74
CA ALA A 2 -9.65 22.21 19.29
C ALA A 2 -8.39 22.11 20.16
N ASN A 3 -7.23 22.02 19.53
CA ASN A 3 -5.94 21.89 20.21
C ASN A 3 -5.67 23.20 20.99
N PHE A 4 -5.67 23.15 22.32
CA PHE A 4 -5.37 24.32 23.14
C PHE A 4 -3.91 24.75 22.89
N PRO A 5 -3.60 26.06 22.84
CA PRO A 5 -2.25 26.56 22.56
C PRO A 5 -1.13 25.94 23.41
N GLY A 6 -1.43 25.54 24.65
CA GLY A 6 -0.48 24.85 25.53
C GLY A 6 -0.01 23.49 25.00
N GLN A 7 -0.87 22.70 24.36
CA GLN A 7 -0.50 21.39 23.82
C GLN A 7 0.47 21.52 22.64
N SER A 8 0.34 22.57 21.84
CA SER A 8 1.28 22.86 20.74
C SER A 8 2.65 23.29 21.27
N LEU A 9 2.69 24.11 22.32
CA LEU A 9 3.94 24.54 22.97
C LEU A 9 4.66 23.36 23.63
N ASP A 10 3.93 22.44 24.26
CA ASP A 10 4.52 21.24 24.86
C ASP A 10 5.15 20.32 23.81
N VAL A 11 4.53 20.20 22.63
CA VAL A 11 5.10 19.45 21.50
C VAL A 11 6.40 20.11 21.02
N GLU A 12 6.42 21.43 20.90
CA GLU A 12 7.61 22.18 20.47
C GLU A 12 8.75 22.06 21.48
N PHE A 13 8.48 22.22 22.79
CA PHE A 13 9.48 22.05 23.84
C PHE A 13 10.04 20.62 23.90
N ASN A 14 9.20 19.61 23.67
CA ASN A 14 9.67 18.23 23.55
C ASN A 14 10.56 18.01 22.32
N GLY A 15 10.27 18.66 21.20
CA GLY A 15 11.12 18.66 20.00
C GLY A 15 12.49 19.30 20.26
N ILE A 16 12.52 20.45 20.95
CA ILE A 16 13.75 21.14 21.35
C ILE A 16 14.59 20.27 22.30
N LYS A 17 13.94 19.65 23.31
CA LYS A 17 14.61 18.75 24.24
C LYS A 17 15.25 17.57 23.50
N THR A 18 14.50 16.93 22.62
CA THR A 18 14.99 15.78 21.83
C THR A 18 16.21 16.15 21.01
N THR A 19 16.18 17.31 20.35
CA THR A 19 17.30 17.81 19.55
C THR A 19 18.52 18.13 20.42
N THR A 20 18.30 18.76 21.58
CA THR A 20 19.38 19.14 22.51
C THR A 20 20.04 17.91 23.13
N ASP A 21 19.26 16.89 23.48
CA ASP A 21 19.78 15.63 24.00
C ASP A 21 20.62 14.89 22.95
N ALA A 22 20.18 14.89 21.69
CA ALA A 22 20.94 14.31 20.59
C ALA A 22 22.28 15.04 20.36
N ILE A 23 22.28 16.39 20.40
CA ILE A 23 23.51 17.18 20.30
C ILE A 23 24.47 16.86 21.44
N ARG A 24 23.98 16.79 22.69
CA ARG A 24 24.80 16.45 23.85
C ARG A 24 25.39 15.05 23.75
N ALA A 25 24.60 14.08 23.30
CA ALA A 25 25.06 12.71 23.10
C ALA A 25 26.17 12.62 22.04
N ASN A 26 26.06 13.39 20.96
CA ASN A 26 27.09 13.46 19.93
C ASN A 26 28.37 14.16 20.44
N LEU A 27 28.22 15.24 21.22
CA LEU A 27 29.36 15.96 21.80
C LEU A 27 30.15 15.11 22.80
N ALA A 28 29.45 14.27 23.57
CA ALA A 28 30.07 13.32 24.51
C ALA A 28 30.95 12.26 23.82
N GLN A 29 30.78 12.02 22.51
CA GLN A 29 31.66 11.13 21.75
C GLN A 29 33.05 11.74 21.51
N ILE A 30 33.17 13.07 21.53
CA ILE A 30 34.41 13.78 21.16
C ILE A 30 35.02 14.57 22.32
N GLN A 31 34.24 14.93 23.34
CA GLN A 31 34.68 15.76 24.46
C GLN A 31 34.26 15.14 25.81
N ARG A 32 35.17 15.17 26.78
CA ARG A 32 34.93 14.82 28.18
C ARG A 32 34.30 15.98 28.95
N ASP A 33 33.74 15.67 30.11
CA ASP A 33 33.10 16.66 31.00
C ASP A 33 34.08 17.74 31.53
N ASP A 34 35.39 17.50 31.50
CA ASP A 34 36.43 18.48 31.85
C ASP A 34 36.83 19.41 30.69
N GLY A 35 36.17 19.28 29.53
CA GLY A 35 36.43 20.07 28.34
C GLY A 35 37.59 19.54 27.47
N ALA A 36 38.30 18.49 27.91
CA ALA A 36 39.33 17.84 27.12
C ALA A 36 38.73 16.92 26.04
N LEU A 37 39.52 16.58 25.02
CA LEU A 37 39.12 15.58 24.02
C LEU A 37 38.89 14.21 24.68
N ALA A 38 37.89 13.47 24.23
CA ALA A 38 37.59 12.15 24.73
C ALA A 38 38.72 11.16 24.41
N ASN A 39 39.00 10.23 25.33
CA ASN A 39 40.03 9.22 25.10
C ASN A 39 39.67 8.38 23.85
N GLY A 40 40.63 8.22 22.95
CA GLY A 40 40.42 7.49 21.69
C GLY A 40 39.68 8.26 20.59
N SER A 41 39.23 9.50 20.85
CA SER A 41 38.63 10.36 19.81
C SER A 41 39.63 10.78 18.73
N VAL A 42 40.92 10.81 19.08
CA VAL A 42 42.04 11.04 18.16
C VAL A 42 42.72 9.69 17.90
N THR A 43 42.51 9.15 16.71
CA THR A 43 43.18 7.95 16.20
C THR A 43 44.37 8.32 15.31
N TYR A 44 45.23 7.36 14.96
CA TYR A 44 46.32 7.58 14.00
C TYR A 44 45.80 8.17 12.68
N ASP A 45 44.69 7.64 12.17
CA ASP A 45 44.07 8.07 10.91
C ASP A 45 43.41 9.46 11.01
N SER A 46 43.03 9.90 12.21
CA SER A 46 42.47 11.23 12.44
C SER A 46 43.52 12.36 12.38
N LEU A 47 44.80 12.02 12.46
CA LEU A 47 45.90 12.97 12.36
C LEU A 47 46.15 13.33 10.90
N SER A 48 46.72 14.51 10.64
CA SER A 48 47.14 14.85 9.28
C SER A 48 48.26 13.92 8.80
N ALA A 49 48.34 13.67 7.48
CA ALA A 49 49.38 12.82 6.89
C ALA A 49 50.81 13.24 7.30
N ALA A 50 51.04 14.54 7.51
CA ALA A 50 52.33 15.05 7.98
C ALA A 50 52.65 14.62 9.42
N LEU A 51 51.67 14.58 10.34
CA LEU A 51 51.86 14.12 11.71
C LEU A 51 51.96 12.59 11.81
N GLN A 52 51.25 11.87 10.95
CA GLN A 52 51.34 10.42 10.82
C GLN A 52 52.73 9.96 10.37
N SER A 53 53.33 10.65 9.40
CA SER A 53 54.62 10.27 8.78
C SER A 53 55.85 10.89 9.43
N ASN A 54 55.74 12.09 10.01
CA ASN A 54 56.89 12.83 10.57
C ASN A 54 56.79 13.06 12.08
N GLY A 55 55.58 13.03 12.66
CA GLY A 55 55.34 13.33 14.06
C GLY A 55 55.39 12.09 14.97
N LEU A 56 54.85 10.97 14.50
CA LEU A 56 54.69 9.72 15.27
C LEU A 56 55.41 8.52 14.65
N ALA A 57 56.13 8.69 13.55
CA ALA A 57 56.95 7.61 12.99
C ALA A 57 58.08 7.23 13.96
N GLY A 58 58.37 5.94 14.06
CA GLY A 58 59.43 5.42 14.93
C GLY A 58 60.80 6.01 14.55
N ALA A 59 61.51 6.53 15.54
CA ALA A 59 62.84 7.10 15.30
C ALA A 59 63.89 5.99 15.16
N ALA A 60 64.52 5.92 14.01
CA ALA A 60 65.65 5.01 13.78
C ALA A 60 66.95 5.63 14.32
N SER A 61 67.96 4.79 14.58
CA SER A 61 69.31 5.30 14.87
C SER A 61 69.83 6.14 13.69
N TRP A 62 70.52 7.24 13.97
CA TRP A 62 71.14 8.03 12.92
C TRP A 62 72.29 7.24 12.26
N VAL A 63 72.40 7.35 10.95
CA VAL A 63 73.42 6.67 10.14
C VAL A 63 74.05 7.67 9.18
N THR A 64 75.35 7.50 8.90
CA THR A 64 76.09 8.29 7.89
C THR A 64 75.70 7.89 6.46
N ALA A 65 75.98 8.74 5.48
CA ALA A 65 75.70 8.54 4.05
C ALA A 65 74.24 8.20 3.72
N THR A 66 73.29 8.67 4.53
CA THR A 66 71.85 8.37 4.40
C THR A 66 71.07 9.64 4.10
N VAL A 67 70.13 9.57 3.15
CA VAL A 67 69.24 10.71 2.83
C VAL A 67 68.14 10.80 3.88
N TYR A 68 68.08 11.93 4.58
CA TYR A 68 66.99 12.26 5.50
C TYR A 68 66.11 13.35 4.91
N LEU A 69 64.79 13.13 4.94
CA LEU A 69 63.78 14.12 4.54
C LEU A 69 63.38 15.00 5.72
N VAL A 70 62.88 16.20 5.44
CA VAL A 70 62.35 17.10 6.46
C VAL A 70 61.25 16.40 7.25
N GLY A 71 61.33 16.46 8.58
CA GLY A 71 60.36 15.84 9.49
C GLY A 71 60.77 14.47 10.02
N VAL A 72 61.74 13.78 9.41
CA VAL A 72 62.20 12.47 9.89
C VAL A 72 62.88 12.60 11.26
N ALA A 73 62.48 11.74 12.20
CA ALA A 73 63.08 11.67 13.52
C ALA A 73 64.19 10.60 13.59
N VAL A 74 65.30 10.92 14.25
CA VAL A 74 66.43 10.01 14.47
C VAL A 74 66.88 10.03 15.93
N TYR A 75 67.39 8.90 16.40
CA TYR A 75 68.03 8.78 17.69
C TYR A 75 69.55 8.79 17.54
N GLN A 76 70.23 9.68 18.26
CA GLN A 76 71.69 9.76 18.28
C GLN A 76 72.20 10.20 19.65
N GLY A 77 73.16 9.45 20.20
CA GLY A 77 73.88 9.84 21.42
C GLY A 77 72.99 10.11 22.63
N GLY A 78 71.94 9.31 22.86
CA GLY A 78 71.04 9.52 24.00
C GLY A 78 69.90 10.51 23.74
N SER A 79 69.81 11.11 22.56
CA SER A 79 68.84 12.17 22.28
C SER A 79 68.07 11.91 20.99
N LEU A 80 66.84 12.42 20.95
CA LEU A 80 65.96 12.37 19.79
C LEU A 80 66.02 13.70 19.04
N TYR A 81 66.25 13.63 17.73
CA TYR A 81 66.35 14.78 16.84
C TYR A 81 65.36 14.67 15.69
N ARG A 82 64.94 15.81 15.13
CA ARG A 82 64.14 15.87 13.89
C ARG A 82 64.89 16.61 12.80
N CYS A 83 64.83 16.09 11.59
CA CYS A 83 65.42 16.72 10.42
C CYS A 83 64.63 17.98 10.04
N LEU A 84 65.30 19.13 9.92
CA LEU A 84 64.71 20.39 9.48
C LEU A 84 64.92 20.66 7.99
N VAL A 85 65.95 20.06 7.39
CA VAL A 85 66.36 20.29 6.01
C VAL A 85 66.75 18.96 5.37
N GLN A 86 66.19 18.65 4.20
CA GLN A 86 66.56 17.43 3.49
C GLN A 86 68.05 17.46 3.10
N HIS A 87 68.80 16.44 3.49
CA HIS A 87 70.23 16.31 3.19
C HIS A 87 70.66 14.84 3.15
N THR A 88 71.84 14.57 2.57
CA THR A 88 72.54 13.29 2.76
C THR A 88 73.49 13.44 3.94
N SER A 89 73.35 12.59 4.94
CA SER A 89 74.09 12.71 6.20
C SER A 89 75.59 12.50 6.01
N GLY A 90 76.39 13.33 6.66
CA GLY A 90 77.85 13.21 6.71
C GLY A 90 78.29 12.74 8.09
N THR A 91 78.67 13.69 8.94
CA THR A 91 78.97 13.48 10.35
C THR A 91 77.92 14.20 11.18
N PHE A 92 77.26 13.52 12.12
CA PHE A 92 76.13 14.09 12.86
C PHE A 92 76.40 15.44 13.50
N ALA A 93 77.57 15.64 14.12
CA ALA A 93 77.94 16.91 14.74
C ALA A 93 78.07 18.06 13.72
N THR A 94 78.55 17.76 12.50
CA THR A 94 78.64 18.72 11.40
C THR A 94 77.26 19.05 10.85
N ASP A 95 76.40 18.04 10.65
CA ASP A 95 75.03 18.22 10.17
C ASP A 95 74.16 19.00 11.19
N LEU A 96 74.37 18.74 12.48
CA LEU A 96 73.72 19.46 13.58
C LEU A 96 74.18 20.94 13.64
N ALA A 97 75.48 21.19 13.52
CA ALA A 97 76.03 22.55 13.50
C ALA A 97 75.62 23.34 12.24
N ALA A 98 75.32 22.65 11.13
CA ALA A 98 74.75 23.23 9.92
C ALA A 98 73.23 23.53 10.03
N GLY A 99 72.59 23.21 11.18
CA GLY A 99 71.18 23.47 11.43
C GLY A 99 70.22 22.46 10.81
N TYR A 100 70.71 21.31 10.33
CA TYR A 100 69.85 20.31 9.68
C TYR A 100 69.03 19.47 10.67
N TRP A 101 69.36 19.52 11.95
CA TRP A 101 68.71 18.76 13.01
C TRP A 101 68.27 19.68 14.15
N VAL A 102 67.06 19.46 14.68
CA VAL A 102 66.60 20.07 15.93
C VAL A 102 66.52 19.02 17.02
N LEU A 103 67.04 19.31 18.21
CA LEU A 103 66.88 18.48 19.39
C LEU A 103 65.42 18.54 19.85
N LEU A 104 64.76 17.38 19.93
CA LEU A 104 63.41 17.28 20.49
C LEU A 104 63.46 17.01 21.99
N VAL A 105 64.24 16.00 22.39
CA VAL A 105 64.36 15.59 23.78
C VAL A 105 65.65 14.82 23.99
N THR A 106 66.31 15.04 25.13
CA THR A 106 67.35 14.16 25.64
C THR A 106 66.67 13.02 26.39
N LEU A 107 66.89 11.77 25.96
CA LEU A 107 66.40 10.60 26.68
C LEU A 107 67.40 10.30 27.80
N PRO A 108 67.03 10.45 29.10
CA PRO A 108 67.94 10.14 30.18
C PRO A 108 68.28 8.65 30.15
N ILE A 109 69.53 8.32 29.87
CA ILE A 109 70.09 6.99 30.14
C ILE A 109 70.19 6.84 31.65
N GLY A 110 69.40 5.93 32.23
CA GLY A 110 69.58 5.53 33.63
C GLY A 110 71.00 4.98 33.84
N PRO A 111 71.62 5.21 35.00
CA PRO A 111 73.01 4.81 35.22
C PRO A 111 73.19 3.29 35.00
N PRO A 112 74.27 2.84 34.36
CA PRO A 112 74.57 1.41 34.22
C PRO A 112 74.72 0.76 35.60
N GLY A 113 73.99 -0.33 35.85
CA GLY A 113 74.10 -1.06 37.10
C GLY A 113 75.50 -1.62 37.29
N THR A 114 76.20 -1.19 38.34
CA THR A 114 77.46 -1.79 38.78
C THR A 114 77.19 -3.16 39.38
N ASN A 115 77.99 -4.16 38.99
CA ASN A 115 78.01 -5.48 39.61
C ASN A 115 78.41 -5.34 41.10
N GLY A 116 77.48 -5.58 42.01
CA GLY A 116 77.66 -5.35 43.45
C GLY A 116 77.80 -6.65 44.24
N THR A 117 78.87 -6.76 45.03
CA THR A 117 78.98 -7.71 46.14
C THR A 117 77.93 -7.41 47.22
N ASN A 118 77.43 -8.48 47.84
CA ASN A 118 76.22 -8.53 48.68
C ASN A 118 76.22 -7.60 49.92
N GLY A 119 75.08 -6.94 50.16
CA GLY A 119 74.70 -6.32 51.43
C GLY A 119 73.21 -6.58 51.70
N THR A 120 72.88 -7.10 52.89
CA THR A 120 71.54 -7.63 53.23
C THR A 120 70.55 -6.54 53.66
N ASN A 121 69.39 -6.45 52.98
CA ASN A 121 68.09 -6.18 53.61
C ASN A 121 66.87 -6.56 52.70
N GLY A 122 65.84 -7.17 53.31
CA GLY A 122 64.44 -7.26 52.84
C GLY A 122 64.06 -8.34 51.81
N THR A 123 63.39 -9.43 52.22
CA THR A 123 62.71 -10.37 51.30
C THR A 123 61.49 -9.70 50.66
N ASN A 124 61.51 -9.50 49.33
CA ASN A 124 60.26 -9.35 48.57
C ASN A 124 59.47 -10.66 48.66
N GLY A 125 58.17 -10.55 48.96
CA GLY A 125 57.27 -11.70 48.97
C GLY A 125 57.27 -12.40 47.61
N ALA A 126 57.12 -13.73 47.63
CA ALA A 126 56.98 -14.52 46.41
C ALA A 126 55.85 -13.91 45.54
N ASN A 127 56.13 -13.69 44.25
CA ASN A 127 55.06 -13.47 43.28
C ASN A 127 54.05 -14.62 43.42
N GLY A 128 52.77 -14.28 43.56
CA GLY A 128 51.71 -15.28 43.59
C GLY A 128 51.76 -16.14 42.32
N THR A 129 51.39 -17.41 42.45
CA THR A 129 51.23 -18.33 41.31
C THR A 129 50.36 -17.66 40.25
N ASN A 130 50.78 -17.66 38.98
CA ASN A 130 49.94 -17.19 37.87
C ASN A 130 48.59 -17.90 37.95
N GLY A 131 47.49 -17.14 37.95
CA GLY A 131 46.14 -17.70 37.96
C GLY A 131 45.88 -18.58 36.73
N LEU A 132 44.93 -19.50 36.84
CA LEU A 132 44.52 -20.34 35.71
C LEU A 132 44.03 -19.46 34.54
N GLY A 133 44.40 -19.80 33.31
CA GLY A 133 44.00 -19.07 32.11
C GLY A 133 42.72 -19.62 31.46
N TYR A 134 42.04 -18.79 30.67
CA TYR A 134 41.02 -19.22 29.71
C TYR A 134 41.70 -19.51 28.36
N GLY A 135 41.36 -20.63 27.70
CA GLY A 135 42.04 -21.08 26.47
C GLY A 135 41.86 -22.57 26.22
N GLY A 136 42.83 -23.20 25.56
CA GLY A 136 42.83 -24.64 25.31
C GLY A 136 42.36 -25.01 23.92
N THR A 137 42.65 -26.26 23.53
CA THR A 137 42.35 -26.79 22.20
C THR A 137 41.68 -28.15 22.29
N SER A 138 40.94 -28.53 21.26
CA SER A 138 40.34 -29.87 21.17
C SER A 138 40.41 -30.44 19.77
N THR A 139 40.80 -31.71 19.69
CA THR A 139 40.72 -32.50 18.46
C THR A 139 39.46 -33.35 18.37
N THR A 140 38.47 -33.11 19.23
CA THR A 140 37.22 -33.87 19.22
C THR A 140 36.42 -33.49 17.97
N SER A 141 36.10 -34.48 17.15
CA SER A 141 35.37 -34.26 15.90
C SER A 141 33.89 -33.98 16.18
N PHE A 142 33.44 -32.76 15.89
CA PHE A 142 32.03 -32.35 16.05
C PHE A 142 31.51 -31.63 14.81
N ALA A 143 30.25 -31.89 14.49
CA ALA A 143 29.50 -31.07 13.55
C ALA A 143 28.97 -29.82 14.27
N ILE A 144 29.06 -28.66 13.61
CA ILE A 144 28.49 -27.41 14.12
C ILE A 144 26.96 -27.52 14.11
N THR A 145 26.31 -27.50 15.28
CA THR A 145 24.84 -27.61 15.43
C THR A 145 24.35 -26.82 16.64
N ASN A 146 23.20 -26.16 16.52
CA ASN A 146 22.68 -25.15 17.47
C ASN A 146 21.88 -25.68 18.68
N ASN A 147 21.76 -27.01 18.85
CA ASN A 147 20.98 -27.64 19.93
C ASN A 147 21.69 -28.87 20.52
N ALA A 148 23.02 -28.89 20.52
CA ALA A 148 23.82 -30.01 20.98
C ALA A 148 24.58 -29.68 22.26
N SER A 149 24.60 -30.63 23.21
CA SER A 149 25.59 -30.65 24.27
C SER A 149 26.87 -31.28 23.71
N SER A 150 27.92 -30.48 23.57
CA SER A 150 29.17 -30.91 22.92
C SER A 150 30.25 -31.14 23.97
N LEU A 151 30.68 -32.38 24.13
CA LEU A 151 31.74 -32.80 25.06
C LEU A 151 33.10 -32.79 24.37
N PHE A 152 33.89 -31.76 24.61
CA PHE A 152 35.25 -31.64 24.10
C PHE A 152 36.28 -32.22 25.07
N THR A 153 37.27 -32.92 24.52
CA THR A 153 38.52 -33.21 25.23
C THR A 153 39.47 -32.03 25.10
N THR A 154 39.89 -31.44 26.21
CA THR A 154 40.78 -30.26 26.33
C THR A 154 41.83 -30.50 27.42
N GLN A 155 42.72 -29.53 27.68
CA GLN A 155 43.75 -29.61 28.71
C GLN A 155 43.17 -29.50 30.13
N THR A 156 43.89 -30.04 31.13
CA THR A 156 43.54 -29.87 32.56
C THR A 156 43.99 -28.50 33.08
N GLY A 157 43.37 -28.01 34.16
CA GLY A 157 43.81 -26.80 34.86
C GLY A 157 43.46 -25.47 34.16
N LEU A 158 42.42 -25.43 33.32
CA LEU A 158 41.90 -24.20 32.74
C LEU A 158 40.90 -23.53 33.70
N ALA A 159 40.62 -22.24 33.49
CA ALA A 159 39.76 -21.45 34.36
C ALA A 159 38.24 -21.59 34.07
N TYR A 160 37.81 -22.53 33.24
CA TYR A 160 36.40 -22.72 32.89
C TYR A 160 35.57 -23.18 34.09
N GLN A 161 34.46 -22.48 34.33
CA GLN A 161 33.47 -22.83 35.34
C GLN A 161 32.10 -23.01 34.70
N VAL A 162 31.23 -23.80 35.33
CA VAL A 162 29.84 -23.97 34.90
C VAL A 162 29.16 -22.60 34.81
N GLY A 163 28.46 -22.36 33.70
CA GLY A 163 27.79 -21.09 33.42
C GLY A 163 28.65 -20.02 32.75
N ASN A 164 29.96 -20.23 32.57
CA ASN A 164 30.74 -19.36 31.67
C ASN A 164 30.19 -19.45 30.25
N TYR A 165 30.06 -18.30 29.58
CA TYR A 165 29.75 -18.26 28.15
C TYR A 165 31.06 -18.35 27.36
N VAL A 166 31.17 -19.34 26.49
CA VAL A 166 32.43 -19.69 25.81
C VAL A 166 32.20 -19.90 24.33
N ARG A 167 33.26 -19.67 23.55
CA ARG A 167 33.32 -19.99 22.12
C ARG A 167 34.32 -21.12 21.89
N ALA A 168 33.90 -22.13 21.14
CA ALA A 168 34.75 -23.12 20.49
C ALA A 168 34.81 -22.81 19.00
N SER A 169 35.94 -22.32 18.51
CA SER A 169 36.14 -21.92 17.11
C SER A 169 37.14 -22.82 16.42
N SER A 170 36.92 -23.17 15.14
CA SER A 170 37.91 -23.89 14.34
C SER A 170 39.17 -23.06 14.18
N ALA A 171 40.34 -23.67 14.42
CA ALA A 171 41.64 -23.04 14.27
C ALA A 171 41.93 -22.69 12.80
N ALA A 172 41.39 -23.46 11.85
CA ALA A 172 41.50 -23.18 10.43
C ALA A 172 40.64 -21.97 9.98
N ASN A 173 39.51 -21.71 10.63
CA ASN A 173 38.64 -20.57 10.32
C ASN A 173 37.77 -20.15 11.52
N GLY A 174 38.09 -19.01 12.12
CA GLY A 174 37.35 -18.47 13.27
C GLY A 174 35.88 -18.10 13.02
N ALA A 175 35.41 -18.07 11.76
CA ALA A 175 34.00 -17.92 11.43
C ALA A 175 33.19 -19.21 11.64
N ASN A 176 33.86 -20.37 11.70
CA ASN A 176 33.26 -21.65 12.05
C ASN A 176 33.37 -21.86 13.57
N TYR A 177 32.27 -21.74 14.29
CA TYR A 177 32.29 -21.81 15.76
C TYR A 177 30.99 -22.35 16.36
N MET A 178 31.10 -22.81 17.60
CA MET A 178 29.99 -23.11 18.51
C MET A 178 30.14 -22.27 19.78
N GLU A 179 29.09 -21.57 20.17
CA GLU A 179 29.04 -20.75 21.38
C GLU A 179 27.96 -21.22 22.33
N GLY A 180 28.25 -21.16 23.62
CA GLY A 180 27.24 -21.42 24.63
C GLY A 180 27.79 -21.53 26.03
N TYR A 181 26.96 -22.06 26.92
CA TYR A 181 27.28 -22.14 28.34
C TYR A 181 28.06 -23.40 28.65
N VAL A 182 29.14 -23.27 29.42
CA VAL A 182 29.84 -24.42 30.00
C VAL A 182 28.87 -25.17 30.91
N ALA A 183 28.55 -26.41 30.56
CA ALA A 183 27.71 -27.30 31.35
C ALA A 183 28.52 -28.00 32.44
N THR A 184 29.72 -28.47 32.09
CA THR A 184 30.67 -29.13 33.01
C THR A 184 32.11 -28.92 32.54
N TYR A 185 33.05 -28.76 33.47
CA TYR A 185 34.48 -28.86 33.21
C TYR A 185 35.14 -29.67 34.32
N ALA A 186 35.71 -30.84 33.99
CA ALA A 186 36.36 -31.72 34.94
C ALA A 186 37.50 -32.49 34.29
N GLY A 187 38.70 -32.43 34.86
CA GLY A 187 39.89 -33.04 34.26
C GLY A 187 40.15 -32.47 32.87
N THR A 188 40.03 -33.31 31.84
CA THR A 188 40.19 -32.96 30.42
C THR A 188 38.86 -32.80 29.68
N SER A 189 37.72 -32.90 30.37
CA SER A 189 36.40 -32.91 29.74
C SER A 189 35.70 -31.56 29.90
N LEU A 190 35.46 -30.86 28.79
CA LEU A 190 34.72 -29.60 28.73
C LEU A 190 33.43 -29.78 27.92
N THR A 191 32.28 -29.65 28.57
CA THR A 191 30.97 -29.74 27.91
C THR A 191 30.39 -28.34 27.71
N ILE A 192 29.99 -28.01 26.48
CA ILE A 192 29.35 -26.74 26.12
C ILE A 192 27.92 -27.03 25.64
N ASN A 193 26.92 -26.41 26.28
CA ASN A 193 25.56 -26.38 25.78
C ASN A 193 25.46 -25.29 24.72
N VAL A 194 25.54 -25.69 23.45
CA VAL A 194 25.61 -24.77 22.31
C VAL A 194 24.26 -24.07 22.14
N VAL A 195 24.28 -22.75 22.07
CA VAL A 195 23.09 -21.89 21.85
C VAL A 195 23.25 -20.95 20.65
N ALA A 196 24.47 -20.81 20.14
CA ALA A 196 24.76 -20.05 18.94
C ALA A 196 25.87 -20.75 18.14
N ILE A 197 25.82 -20.60 16.81
CA ILE A 197 26.80 -21.17 15.89
C ILE A 197 27.20 -20.15 14.83
N GLY A 198 28.40 -20.31 14.29
CA GLY A 198 28.86 -19.65 13.07
C GLY A 198 29.36 -20.70 12.09
N GLY A 199 29.06 -20.52 10.80
CA GLY A 199 29.48 -21.46 9.76
C GLY A 199 28.77 -22.81 9.82
N SER A 200 29.39 -23.84 9.22
CA SER A 200 28.85 -25.20 9.15
C SER A 200 29.98 -26.25 8.97
N GLY A 201 29.62 -27.53 8.94
CA GLY A 201 30.54 -28.65 8.72
C GLY A 201 31.04 -29.33 10.00
N THR A 202 31.89 -30.35 9.82
CA THR A 202 32.51 -31.14 10.90
C THR A 202 33.97 -30.77 11.05
N HIS A 203 34.36 -30.36 12.25
CA HIS A 203 35.72 -29.90 12.56
C HIS A 203 36.29 -30.65 13.77
N ALA A 204 37.61 -30.75 13.79
CA ALA A 204 38.39 -31.45 14.83
C ALA A 204 39.64 -30.65 15.21
N ASP A 205 39.54 -29.32 15.16
CA ASP A 205 40.64 -28.37 15.39
C ASP A 205 40.16 -27.17 16.21
N TRP A 206 39.47 -27.42 17.32
CA TRP A 206 38.82 -26.37 18.11
C TRP A 206 39.83 -25.61 18.98
N SER A 207 39.66 -24.29 19.07
CA SER A 207 40.29 -23.39 20.04
C SER A 207 39.21 -22.73 20.90
N PHE A 208 39.42 -22.71 22.21
CA PHE A 208 38.44 -22.17 23.15
C PHE A 208 38.81 -20.76 23.63
N ALA A 209 37.79 -19.92 23.82
CA ALA A 209 37.92 -18.59 24.41
C ALA A 209 36.69 -18.27 25.28
N ILE A 210 36.86 -17.37 26.25
CA ILE A 210 35.72 -16.76 26.93
C ILE A 210 35.01 -15.82 25.96
N SER A 211 33.68 -15.80 25.97
CA SER A 211 32.85 -14.92 25.13
C SER A 211 31.83 -14.20 26.00
N GLY A 212 31.37 -13.03 25.56
CA GLY A 212 30.25 -12.34 26.20
C GLY A 212 28.95 -13.01 25.80
N ALA A 213 28.08 -13.34 26.77
CA ALA A 213 26.74 -13.80 26.44
C ALA A 213 26.05 -12.72 25.57
N PRO A 214 25.49 -13.06 24.40
CA PRO A 214 24.76 -12.10 23.58
C PRO A 214 23.65 -11.44 24.41
N GLY A 215 23.52 -10.12 24.34
CA GLY A 215 22.36 -9.45 24.89
C GLY A 215 21.10 -10.00 24.22
N SER A 216 19.98 -10.12 24.95
CA SER A 216 18.70 -10.51 24.36
C SER A 216 18.31 -9.53 23.26
N VAL A 217 18.55 -9.87 22.00
CA VAL A 217 17.97 -9.18 20.85
C VAL A 217 16.85 -10.07 20.32
N GLY A 218 15.68 -9.91 20.93
CA GLY A 218 14.46 -10.60 20.53
C GLY A 218 13.26 -9.75 20.90
N VAL A 219 12.98 -8.72 20.10
CA VAL A 219 11.69 -8.03 20.17
C VAL A 219 10.66 -8.95 19.51
N SER A 220 10.15 -9.92 20.27
CA SER A 220 9.14 -10.86 19.79
C SER A 220 7.80 -10.15 19.51
N THR A 221 7.55 -8.99 20.13
CA THR A 221 6.37 -8.15 19.87
C THR A 221 6.72 -6.66 20.00
N ILE A 222 6.24 -5.83 19.06
CA ILE A 222 6.23 -4.36 19.19
C ILE A 222 4.86 -3.95 19.75
N ALA A 223 4.57 -4.35 20.99
CA ALA A 223 3.37 -3.88 21.67
C ALA A 223 3.64 -2.49 22.27
N GLY A 224 2.79 -1.50 21.97
CA GLY A 224 2.79 -0.20 22.65
C GLY A 224 3.54 0.96 22.00
N ASN A 225 3.92 0.87 20.71
CA ASN A 225 4.42 2.05 19.99
C ASN A 225 3.26 3.00 19.64
N SER A 226 3.27 4.20 20.22
CA SER A 226 2.39 5.31 19.86
C SER A 226 3.18 6.31 19.02
N GLY A 227 3.57 5.94 17.80
CA GLY A 227 4.41 6.76 16.92
C GLY A 227 4.60 6.17 15.52
N ALA A 228 5.11 6.98 14.58
CA ALA A 228 5.37 6.55 13.22
C ALA A 228 6.40 5.41 13.18
N PHE A 229 6.08 4.35 12.44
CA PHE A 229 6.95 3.21 12.20
C PHE A 229 7.58 3.36 10.81
N THR A 230 8.89 3.63 10.76
CA THR A 230 9.62 3.84 9.51
C THR A 230 10.62 2.70 9.30
N LEU A 231 10.42 1.91 8.24
CA LEU A 231 11.36 0.86 7.83
C LEU A 231 12.44 1.46 6.92
N SER A 232 13.64 1.65 7.45
CA SER A 232 14.75 2.32 6.75
C SER A 232 15.34 1.52 5.56
N SER A 233 14.89 0.28 5.32
CA SER A 233 15.41 -0.57 4.25
C SER A 233 14.34 -1.43 3.54
N GLY A 234 13.06 -1.07 3.68
CA GLY A 234 11.95 -1.87 3.14
C GLY A 234 11.71 -3.18 3.91
N VAL A 235 10.66 -3.90 3.51
CA VAL A 235 10.33 -5.23 4.04
C VAL A 235 10.89 -6.27 3.08
N THR A 236 11.99 -6.93 3.44
CA THR A 236 12.42 -8.18 2.78
C THR A 236 12.02 -9.33 3.68
N ASN A 237 10.80 -9.82 3.48
CA ASN A 237 10.35 -11.02 4.16
C ASN A 237 9.78 -11.99 3.14
N SER A 238 10.54 -13.05 2.85
CA SER A 238 10.10 -14.13 1.97
C SER A 238 9.23 -15.18 2.68
N THR A 239 8.95 -15.02 3.98
CA THR A 239 8.20 -16.03 4.78
C THR A 239 7.09 -15.50 5.68
N ASN A 240 7.04 -14.19 6.02
CA ASN A 240 5.96 -13.62 6.82
C ASN A 240 5.41 -12.35 6.17
N ASP A 241 4.12 -12.38 5.84
CA ASP A 241 3.38 -11.17 5.48
C ASP A 241 3.29 -10.23 6.69
N ILE A 242 3.53 -8.94 6.47
CA ILE A 242 3.03 -7.92 7.38
C ILE A 242 1.56 -7.72 7.05
N GLU A 243 0.68 -8.41 7.76
CA GLU A 243 -0.75 -8.13 7.74
C GLU A 243 -0.96 -6.80 8.50
N LEU A 244 -0.92 -5.67 7.79
CA LEU A 244 -1.59 -4.47 8.26
C LEU A 244 -3.03 -4.89 8.47
N ASP A 245 -3.52 -4.88 9.72
CA ASP A 245 -4.90 -5.28 10.04
C ASP A 245 -5.83 -4.73 8.96
N GLY A 246 -6.44 -5.64 8.19
CA GLY A 246 -7.31 -5.33 7.05
C GLY A 246 -8.51 -4.45 7.42
N ASN A 247 -8.65 -4.08 8.70
CA ASN A 247 -9.58 -3.11 9.22
C ASN A 247 -9.44 -1.68 8.69
N TYR A 248 -8.43 -1.31 7.89
CA TYR A 248 -8.43 0.01 7.25
C TYR A 248 -7.98 0.04 5.78
N THR A 249 -8.91 -0.24 4.87
CA THR A 249 -8.95 0.44 3.55
C THR A 249 -10.40 0.83 3.15
N GLY A 250 -11.11 1.52 4.04
CA GLY A 250 -12.40 2.17 3.73
C GLY A 250 -13.55 1.23 3.34
N TRP A 251 -14.59 1.79 2.71
CA TRP A 251 -15.80 1.08 2.24
C TRP A 251 -15.55 0.16 1.02
N ALA A 252 -14.30 -0.19 0.72
CA ALA A 252 -13.90 -0.82 -0.53
C ALA A 252 -13.85 -2.35 -0.44
N VAL A 253 -14.02 -2.96 -1.61
CA VAL A 253 -13.68 -4.37 -1.89
C VAL A 253 -12.20 -4.41 -2.26
N SER A 254 -11.43 -5.37 -1.76
CA SER A 254 -9.98 -5.45 -2.04
C SER A 254 -9.55 -6.83 -2.52
N ASN A 255 -8.41 -6.85 -3.24
CA ASN A 255 -7.88 -8.01 -3.95
C ASN A 255 -8.92 -8.69 -4.86
N CYS A 256 -9.85 -7.95 -5.47
CA CYS A 256 -11.01 -8.53 -6.17
C CYS A 256 -11.03 -8.14 -7.65
N THR A 257 -11.27 -9.11 -8.51
CA THR A 257 -11.63 -8.91 -9.93
C THR A 257 -12.88 -9.70 -10.28
N ILE A 258 -13.54 -9.35 -11.39
CA ILE A 258 -14.75 -10.02 -11.87
C ILE A 258 -14.40 -10.78 -13.15
N ALA A 259 -14.72 -12.07 -13.19
CA ALA A 259 -14.60 -12.90 -14.37
C ALA A 259 -15.98 -13.41 -14.81
N ALA A 260 -16.28 -13.32 -16.11
CA ALA A 260 -17.48 -13.90 -16.69
C ALA A 260 -17.11 -14.96 -17.72
N SER A 261 -17.85 -16.06 -17.72
CA SER A 261 -17.69 -17.16 -18.67
C SER A 261 -19.05 -17.70 -19.08
N VAL A 262 -19.10 -18.35 -20.23
CA VAL A 262 -20.31 -18.96 -20.77
C VAL A 262 -20.00 -20.39 -21.16
N ALA A 263 -20.86 -21.31 -20.72
CA ALA A 263 -20.87 -22.70 -21.16
C ALA A 263 -22.31 -23.18 -21.30
N SER A 264 -22.62 -23.91 -22.37
CA SER A 264 -23.96 -24.46 -22.61
C SER A 264 -25.10 -23.43 -22.49
N ASN A 265 -24.90 -22.23 -23.02
CA ASN A 265 -25.85 -21.10 -22.94
C ASN A 265 -26.16 -20.59 -21.52
N ILE A 266 -25.31 -20.92 -20.54
CA ILE A 266 -25.40 -20.46 -19.16
C ILE A 266 -24.23 -19.51 -18.91
N LEU A 267 -24.54 -18.30 -18.49
CA LEU A 267 -23.58 -17.34 -17.98
C LEU A 267 -23.20 -17.70 -16.53
N THR A 268 -21.90 -17.71 -16.24
CA THR A 268 -21.30 -17.79 -14.90
C THR A 268 -20.45 -16.54 -14.66
N VAL A 269 -20.69 -15.88 -13.52
CA VAL A 269 -19.92 -14.73 -13.04
C VAL A 269 -19.24 -15.12 -11.73
N ALA A 270 -17.93 -14.96 -11.67
CA ALA A 270 -17.12 -15.32 -10.52
C ALA A 270 -16.34 -14.12 -10.01
N VAL A 271 -16.15 -14.09 -8.69
CA VAL A 271 -15.15 -13.23 -8.05
C VAL A 271 -13.82 -13.97 -8.06
N LYS A 272 -12.78 -13.27 -8.50
CA LYS A 272 -11.40 -13.73 -8.55
C LYS A 272 -10.52 -12.81 -7.73
N ASP A 273 -9.33 -13.27 -7.38
CA ASP A 273 -8.31 -12.40 -6.80
C ASP A 273 -7.77 -11.40 -7.84
N ASN A 274 -6.88 -10.48 -7.45
CA ASN A 274 -6.34 -9.50 -8.39
C ASN A 274 -5.44 -10.10 -9.47
N ALA A 275 -4.96 -11.34 -9.28
CA ALA A 275 -4.21 -12.10 -10.28
C ALA A 275 -5.13 -12.94 -11.20
N GLY A 276 -6.43 -12.94 -10.96
CA GLY A 276 -7.43 -13.68 -11.74
C GLY A 276 -7.66 -15.12 -11.27
N ASN A 277 -7.09 -15.54 -10.15
CA ASN A 277 -7.28 -16.88 -9.56
C ASN A 277 -8.52 -16.93 -8.67
N ASP A 278 -8.99 -18.13 -8.34
CA ASP A 278 -10.02 -18.25 -7.30
C ASP A 278 -9.49 -17.76 -5.94
N PRO A 279 -10.34 -17.10 -5.13
CA PRO A 279 -9.95 -16.72 -3.78
C PRO A 279 -9.48 -17.95 -2.99
N SER A 280 -8.44 -17.76 -2.19
CA SER A 280 -7.79 -18.83 -1.41
C SER A 280 -7.40 -18.32 -0.02
N SER A 281 -6.91 -19.21 0.86
CA SER A 281 -6.36 -18.79 2.16
C SER A 281 -5.14 -17.88 2.02
N THR A 282 -4.34 -18.07 0.96
CA THR A 282 -3.12 -17.32 0.64
C THR A 282 -3.36 -16.08 -0.21
N SER A 283 -4.46 -16.04 -0.98
CA SER A 283 -4.90 -14.86 -1.74
C SER A 283 -6.41 -14.67 -1.55
N PRO A 284 -6.81 -14.18 -0.36
CA PRO A 284 -8.22 -13.95 -0.04
C PRO A 284 -8.78 -12.72 -0.75
N VAL A 285 -10.07 -12.75 -1.06
CA VAL A 285 -10.82 -11.55 -1.44
C VAL A 285 -11.54 -10.99 -0.21
N PHE A 286 -11.52 -9.68 -0.04
CA PHE A 286 -12.15 -9.04 1.12
C PHE A 286 -13.36 -8.21 0.71
N PHE A 287 -14.46 -8.40 1.43
CA PHE A 287 -15.70 -7.65 1.27
C PHE A 287 -16.02 -6.92 2.57
N ASN A 288 -16.18 -5.60 2.51
CA ASN A 288 -16.61 -4.83 3.66
C ASN A 288 -18.09 -4.45 3.54
N PHE A 289 -18.86 -4.71 4.59
CA PHE A 289 -20.30 -4.47 4.64
C PHE A 289 -20.64 -3.45 5.73
N ARG A 290 -21.70 -2.67 5.53
CA ARG A 290 -22.37 -2.03 6.67
C ARG A 290 -22.98 -3.09 7.59
N SER A 291 -23.20 -2.73 8.85
CA SER A 291 -24.09 -3.47 9.74
C SER A 291 -25.48 -3.59 9.12
N ALA A 292 -26.10 -4.76 9.23
CA ALA A 292 -27.50 -4.94 8.85
C ALA A 292 -28.45 -4.17 9.79
N ALA A 293 -28.03 -3.86 11.02
CA ALA A 293 -28.80 -3.05 11.95
C ALA A 293 -28.68 -1.56 11.61
N ALA A 294 -29.81 -0.92 11.29
CA ALA A 294 -29.86 0.49 10.89
C ALA A 294 -29.46 1.48 12.01
N SER A 295 -29.52 1.06 13.27
CA SER A 295 -29.12 1.87 14.43
C SER A 295 -27.61 1.91 14.68
N THR A 296 -26.80 1.22 13.86
CA THR A 296 -25.36 1.11 14.05
C THR A 296 -24.59 1.46 12.79
N GLY A 297 -23.55 2.29 12.92
CA GLY A 297 -22.63 2.64 11.82
C GLY A 297 -21.44 1.67 11.66
N SER A 298 -21.40 0.57 12.41
CA SER A 298 -20.31 -0.41 12.36
C SER A 298 -20.25 -1.12 11.01
N THR A 299 -19.04 -1.54 10.63
CA THR A 299 -18.79 -2.33 9.42
C THR A 299 -18.36 -3.75 9.76
N THR A 300 -18.48 -4.67 8.81
CA THR A 300 -18.07 -6.07 8.95
C THR A 300 -17.26 -6.47 7.74
N LEU A 301 -15.99 -6.80 7.96
CA LEU A 301 -15.10 -7.35 6.96
C LEU A 301 -15.30 -8.87 6.86
N LEU A 302 -15.61 -9.38 5.67
CA LEU A 302 -15.62 -10.80 5.37
C LEU A 302 -14.45 -11.16 4.46
N LYS A 303 -13.80 -12.27 4.80
CA LYS A 303 -12.69 -12.86 4.05
C LYS A 303 -13.21 -14.05 3.25
N GLN A 304 -13.19 -13.95 1.92
CA GLN A 304 -13.49 -15.05 1.02
C GLN A 304 -12.21 -15.79 0.67
N THR A 305 -12.12 -17.05 1.06
CA THR A 305 -10.91 -17.90 0.90
C THR A 305 -11.16 -19.11 0.01
N SER A 306 -12.27 -19.13 -0.73
CA SER A 306 -12.62 -20.18 -1.68
C SER A 306 -13.31 -19.59 -2.90
N ALA A 307 -13.37 -20.36 -3.99
CA ALA A 307 -14.09 -20.00 -5.20
C ALA A 307 -15.51 -19.53 -4.89
N LEU A 308 -15.88 -18.34 -5.41
CA LEU A 308 -17.20 -17.75 -5.23
C LEU A 308 -17.76 -17.33 -6.59
N SER A 309 -18.89 -17.91 -6.98
CA SER A 309 -19.52 -17.65 -8.27
C SER A 309 -21.04 -17.73 -8.20
N ILE A 310 -21.68 -17.14 -9.19
CA ILE A 310 -23.11 -17.28 -9.47
C ILE A 310 -23.28 -17.57 -10.96
N SER A 311 -24.18 -18.47 -11.31
CA SER A 311 -24.59 -18.70 -12.69
C SER A 311 -26.05 -18.41 -12.88
N THR A 312 -26.46 -18.19 -14.12
CA THR A 312 -27.86 -18.07 -14.55
C THR A 312 -28.63 -19.39 -14.43
N ASN A 313 -27.95 -20.47 -14.04
CA ASN A 313 -28.44 -21.82 -13.72
C ASN A 313 -29.08 -22.60 -14.87
N ALA A 314 -29.91 -21.97 -15.69
CA ALA A 314 -30.58 -22.60 -16.81
C ALA A 314 -30.91 -21.56 -17.89
N THR A 315 -31.01 -22.03 -19.14
CA THR A 315 -31.58 -21.23 -20.23
C THR A 315 -33.00 -20.79 -19.86
N GLY A 316 -33.33 -19.53 -20.18
CA GLY A 316 -34.61 -18.89 -19.84
C GLY A 316 -34.50 -17.88 -18.70
N ALA A 317 -33.43 -17.91 -17.90
CA ALA A 317 -33.16 -16.89 -16.88
C ALA A 317 -32.80 -15.54 -17.53
N THR A 318 -33.81 -14.72 -17.86
CA THR A 318 -33.62 -13.45 -18.56
C THR A 318 -33.18 -12.31 -17.64
N LEU A 319 -33.54 -12.38 -16.35
CA LEU A 319 -33.40 -11.29 -15.37
C LEU A 319 -33.96 -9.96 -15.92
N GLY A 320 -35.02 -10.01 -16.74
CA GLY A 320 -35.62 -8.84 -17.37
C GLY A 320 -34.91 -8.32 -18.63
N SER A 321 -33.87 -9.00 -19.12
CA SER A 321 -33.30 -8.71 -20.44
C SER A 321 -34.30 -9.01 -21.57
N SER A 322 -34.12 -8.35 -22.72
CA SER A 322 -34.97 -8.50 -23.91
C SER A 322 -34.12 -8.87 -25.13
N ASN A 323 -34.75 -9.52 -26.11
CA ASN A 323 -34.10 -9.90 -27.35
C ASN A 323 -33.54 -8.67 -28.08
N SER A 324 -32.30 -8.76 -28.52
CA SER A 324 -31.63 -7.73 -29.33
C SER A 324 -31.59 -6.34 -28.66
N LYS A 325 -31.59 -6.30 -27.32
CA LYS A 325 -31.46 -5.07 -26.53
C LYS A 325 -30.26 -5.14 -25.60
N ALA A 326 -29.40 -4.14 -25.64
CA ALA A 326 -28.31 -3.97 -24.70
C ALA A 326 -28.85 -3.85 -23.27
N PHE A 327 -28.14 -4.46 -22.32
CA PHE A 327 -28.48 -4.44 -20.90
C PHE A 327 -27.24 -4.66 -20.05
N ARG A 328 -27.41 -4.44 -18.74
CA ARG A 328 -26.38 -4.62 -17.73
C ARG A 328 -26.88 -5.54 -16.63
N PHE A 329 -26.03 -6.44 -16.17
CA PHE A 329 -26.24 -7.12 -14.90
C PHE A 329 -25.25 -6.58 -13.89
N TRP A 330 -25.79 -6.02 -12.82
CA TRP A 330 -25.04 -5.60 -11.65
C TRP A 330 -24.73 -6.82 -10.79
N LEU A 331 -23.45 -6.95 -10.42
CA LEU A 331 -22.97 -7.96 -9.50
C LEU A 331 -22.92 -7.38 -8.10
N VAL A 332 -23.61 -8.02 -7.18
CA VAL A 332 -23.58 -7.70 -5.76
C VAL A 332 -23.12 -8.91 -4.96
N VAL A 333 -22.70 -8.68 -3.72
CA VAL A 333 -22.48 -9.72 -2.72
C VAL A 333 -23.30 -9.39 -1.48
N PHE A 334 -23.91 -10.40 -0.88
CA PHE A 334 -24.65 -10.31 0.38
C PHE A 334 -23.83 -10.89 1.52
N ASN A 335 -23.91 -10.27 2.70
CA ASN A 335 -23.46 -10.88 3.93
C ASN A 335 -24.57 -11.76 4.52
N ASN A 336 -24.57 -13.06 4.18
CA ASN A 336 -25.52 -14.02 4.72
C ASN A 336 -25.01 -14.60 6.05
N SER A 337 -25.00 -13.77 7.09
CA SER A 337 -24.54 -14.17 8.44
C SER A 337 -23.10 -14.69 8.47
N GLY A 338 -22.19 -13.97 7.81
CA GLY A 338 -20.76 -14.32 7.72
C GLY A 338 -20.39 -15.12 6.47
N THR A 339 -21.38 -15.62 5.71
CA THR A 339 -21.14 -16.30 4.43
C THR A 339 -21.44 -15.35 3.26
N PRO A 340 -20.45 -14.98 2.43
CA PRO A 340 -20.69 -14.20 1.22
C PRO A 340 -21.56 -14.96 0.21
N VAL A 341 -22.60 -14.32 -0.31
CA VAL A 341 -23.46 -14.88 -1.38
C VAL A 341 -23.54 -13.87 -2.52
N LEU A 342 -23.10 -14.25 -3.71
CA LEU A 342 -23.22 -13.38 -4.89
C LEU A 342 -24.68 -13.21 -5.32
N GLY A 343 -24.99 -12.08 -5.94
CA GLY A 343 -26.27 -11.83 -6.57
C GLY A 343 -26.10 -11.11 -7.91
N LEU A 344 -26.99 -11.41 -8.84
CA LEU A 344 -27.15 -10.66 -10.09
C LEU A 344 -28.48 -9.93 -10.08
N ILE A 345 -28.48 -8.70 -10.60
CA ILE A 345 -29.68 -7.90 -10.78
C ILE A 345 -29.56 -7.08 -12.07
N ASN A 346 -30.62 -7.06 -12.87
CA ASN A 346 -30.76 -6.07 -13.92
C ASN A 346 -31.46 -4.84 -13.32
N CYS A 347 -30.78 -3.70 -13.38
CA CYS A 347 -31.25 -2.47 -12.76
C CYS A 347 -32.03 -1.56 -13.71
N SER A 348 -32.36 -2.01 -14.92
CA SER A 348 -33.21 -1.24 -15.81
C SER A 348 -34.14 -2.11 -16.65
N ASN A 349 -35.30 -1.55 -16.95
CA ASN A 349 -36.23 -2.05 -17.96
C ASN A 349 -36.68 -0.89 -18.84
N SER A 350 -37.61 -1.12 -19.76
CA SER A 350 -38.08 -0.10 -20.72
C SER A 350 -38.82 1.10 -20.13
N THR A 351 -39.04 1.16 -18.81
CA THR A 351 -39.78 2.25 -18.15
C THR A 351 -39.11 2.79 -16.91
N THR A 352 -38.15 2.06 -16.33
CA THR A 352 -37.69 2.30 -14.96
C THR A 352 -36.25 1.88 -14.79
N VAL A 353 -35.52 2.65 -13.98
CA VAL A 353 -34.21 2.28 -13.44
C VAL A 353 -34.39 2.01 -11.94
N PHE A 354 -33.92 0.85 -11.49
CA PHE A 354 -33.96 0.37 -10.12
C PHE A 354 -32.62 0.69 -9.43
N PRO A 355 -32.55 1.75 -8.61
CA PRO A 355 -31.31 2.15 -7.98
C PRO A 355 -30.84 1.11 -6.95
N LEU A 356 -29.52 1.00 -6.81
CA LEU A 356 -28.89 0.16 -5.78
C LEU A 356 -28.42 1.02 -4.60
N ASP A 357 -29.17 0.95 -3.51
CA ASP A 357 -28.85 1.65 -2.27
C ASP A 357 -28.24 0.69 -1.23
N GLU A 358 -26.92 0.76 -1.09
CA GLU A 358 -26.15 -0.04 -0.14
C GLU A 358 -26.34 0.40 1.32
N THR A 359 -27.09 1.48 1.59
CA THR A 359 -27.50 1.85 2.94
C THR A 359 -28.64 0.98 3.46
N GLN A 360 -29.37 0.30 2.57
CA GLN A 360 -30.50 -0.55 2.92
C GLN A 360 -30.09 -2.03 3.05
N VAL A 361 -31.02 -2.85 3.54
CA VAL A 361 -30.94 -4.30 3.44
C VAL A 361 -31.84 -4.78 2.32
N ALA A 362 -31.49 -5.89 1.68
CA ALA A 362 -32.27 -6.47 0.59
C ALA A 362 -32.47 -7.97 0.75
N SER A 363 -33.47 -8.47 0.04
CA SER A 363 -33.80 -9.89 -0.06
C SER A 363 -33.62 -10.35 -1.51
N SER A 364 -33.43 -11.66 -1.70
CA SER A 364 -33.22 -12.25 -3.03
C SER A 364 -34.19 -13.38 -3.33
N THR A 365 -34.29 -13.70 -4.62
CA THR A 365 -34.88 -14.94 -5.12
C THR A 365 -33.78 -15.86 -5.61
N ALA A 366 -33.92 -17.18 -5.47
CA ALA A 366 -32.96 -18.12 -6.03
C ALA A 366 -33.01 -18.12 -7.56
N MET A 367 -31.86 -18.15 -8.21
CA MET A 367 -31.75 -18.21 -9.67
C MET A 367 -32.42 -19.48 -10.21
N SER A 368 -33.20 -19.36 -11.27
CA SER A 368 -33.82 -20.48 -12.00
C SER A 368 -34.17 -20.04 -13.42
N ALA A 369 -34.68 -20.95 -14.25
CA ALA A 369 -35.21 -20.60 -15.57
C ALA A 369 -36.36 -19.57 -15.51
N SER A 370 -37.03 -19.43 -14.36
CA SER A 370 -38.11 -18.46 -14.15
C SER A 370 -37.64 -17.10 -13.62
N ALA A 371 -36.33 -16.90 -13.43
CA ALA A 371 -35.74 -15.63 -13.03
C ALA A 371 -35.81 -14.61 -14.18
N THR A 372 -36.96 -13.94 -14.31
CA THR A 372 -37.33 -13.16 -15.52
C THR A 372 -37.58 -11.67 -15.26
N SER A 373 -37.51 -11.21 -14.02
CA SER A 373 -37.84 -9.83 -13.66
C SER A 373 -36.60 -8.95 -13.53
N ALA A 374 -36.65 -7.74 -14.09
CA ALA A 374 -35.72 -6.67 -13.72
C ALA A 374 -36.04 -6.16 -12.30
N GLY A 375 -35.07 -5.56 -11.63
CA GLY A 375 -35.23 -5.02 -10.27
C GLY A 375 -35.25 -6.07 -9.15
N VAL A 376 -35.06 -7.35 -9.46
CA VAL A 376 -34.99 -8.43 -8.48
C VAL A 376 -33.55 -8.92 -8.32
N PHE A 377 -33.09 -9.04 -7.08
CA PHE A 377 -31.83 -9.71 -6.78
C PHE A 377 -31.99 -11.22 -6.93
N TYR A 378 -31.19 -11.83 -7.79
CA TYR A 378 -31.10 -13.27 -7.94
C TYR A 378 -29.79 -13.81 -7.37
N THR A 379 -29.88 -14.71 -6.41
CA THR A 379 -28.74 -15.42 -5.78
C THR A 379 -28.59 -16.83 -6.39
N PRO A 380 -27.50 -17.60 -6.14
CA PRO A 380 -27.33 -18.93 -6.71
C PRO A 380 -28.54 -19.84 -6.51
N ASN A 381 -28.76 -20.78 -7.45
CA ASN A 381 -29.87 -21.71 -7.37
C ASN A 381 -29.89 -22.43 -6.01
N GLY A 382 -31.10 -22.58 -5.45
CA GLY A 382 -31.30 -23.14 -4.11
C GLY A 382 -30.89 -22.22 -2.94
N THR A 383 -30.34 -21.04 -3.20
CA THR A 383 -29.95 -20.06 -2.16
C THR A 383 -30.83 -18.82 -2.23
N THR A 384 -31.37 -18.39 -1.09
CA THR A 384 -32.05 -17.10 -0.92
C THR A 384 -31.47 -16.37 0.28
N VAL A 385 -31.55 -15.04 0.27
CA VAL A 385 -31.24 -14.20 1.42
C VAL A 385 -32.45 -13.35 1.78
N THR A 386 -32.63 -13.07 3.06
CA THR A 386 -33.72 -12.24 3.58
C THR A 386 -33.14 -11.12 4.44
N SER A 387 -33.42 -9.88 4.06
CA SER A 387 -33.02 -8.67 4.80
C SER A 387 -31.54 -8.66 5.17
N LYS A 388 -30.66 -8.86 4.18
CA LYS A 388 -29.21 -8.83 4.35
C LYS A 388 -28.59 -7.58 3.75
N ALA A 389 -27.52 -7.10 4.39
CA ALA A 389 -26.68 -6.05 3.82
C ALA A 389 -25.98 -6.60 2.58
N PHE A 390 -25.82 -5.74 1.58
CA PHE A 390 -25.13 -6.08 0.33
C PHE A 390 -24.10 -5.03 -0.03
N ARG A 391 -23.18 -5.41 -0.92
CA ARG A 391 -22.14 -4.57 -1.49
C ARG A 391 -22.15 -4.74 -3.01
N ILE A 392 -22.08 -3.63 -3.75
CA ILE A 392 -21.91 -3.60 -5.20
C ILE A 392 -20.45 -3.94 -5.51
N LEU A 393 -20.24 -4.97 -6.32
CA LEU A 393 -18.92 -5.40 -6.79
C LEU A 393 -18.59 -4.83 -8.16
N GLY A 394 -19.59 -4.56 -8.99
CA GLY A 394 -19.42 -4.07 -10.35
C GLY A 394 -20.59 -4.45 -11.23
N TYR A 395 -20.35 -4.49 -12.53
CA TYR A 395 -21.32 -4.96 -13.49
C TYR A 395 -20.66 -5.61 -14.71
N ILE A 396 -21.47 -6.42 -15.39
CA ILE A 396 -21.18 -6.92 -16.74
C ILE A 396 -22.22 -6.36 -17.69
N GLU A 397 -21.83 -6.14 -18.93
CA GLU A 397 -22.68 -5.50 -19.92
C GLU A 397 -22.61 -6.23 -21.26
N TYR A 398 -23.75 -6.26 -21.93
CA TYR A 398 -23.88 -6.69 -23.32
C TYR A 398 -24.17 -5.44 -24.16
N ASN A 399 -23.13 -4.68 -24.47
CA ASN A 399 -23.17 -3.25 -24.79
C ASN A 399 -23.61 -2.87 -26.22
N SER A 400 -23.81 -3.83 -27.12
CA SER A 400 -24.09 -3.56 -28.55
C SER A 400 -25.55 -3.81 -28.89
N THR A 401 -25.96 -5.07 -28.87
CA THR A 401 -27.32 -5.53 -29.17
C THR A 401 -27.86 -6.48 -28.10
N GLY A 402 -27.17 -6.65 -26.97
CA GLY A 402 -27.59 -7.66 -26.00
C GLY A 402 -27.50 -9.09 -26.53
N LEU A 403 -28.41 -9.94 -26.03
CA LEU A 403 -28.55 -11.33 -26.46
C LEU A 403 -29.53 -11.44 -27.64
N ALA A 404 -29.25 -12.33 -28.60
CA ALA A 404 -30.20 -12.63 -29.68
C ALA A 404 -31.54 -13.14 -29.14
N THR A 405 -31.47 -14.07 -28.18
CA THR A 405 -32.62 -14.59 -27.41
C THR A 405 -32.35 -14.37 -25.93
N ALA A 406 -33.21 -13.59 -25.27
CA ALA A 406 -33.10 -13.29 -23.84
C ALA A 406 -33.07 -14.59 -23.02
N GLY A 407 -32.21 -14.63 -22.00
CA GLY A 407 -32.00 -15.83 -21.17
C GLY A 407 -31.27 -16.98 -21.86
N THR A 408 -30.78 -16.80 -23.10
CA THR A 408 -29.87 -17.72 -23.79
C THR A 408 -28.53 -17.04 -23.98
N TYR A 409 -27.55 -17.37 -23.13
CA TYR A 409 -26.26 -16.70 -23.10
C TYR A 409 -25.29 -17.38 -24.08
N ALA A 410 -25.48 -17.18 -25.39
CA ALA A 410 -24.65 -17.83 -26.41
C ALA A 410 -23.21 -17.26 -26.49
N THR A 411 -23.02 -16.02 -26.04
CA THR A 411 -21.72 -15.34 -25.96
C THR A 411 -21.56 -14.73 -24.57
N GLY A 412 -20.32 -14.53 -24.12
CA GLY A 412 -20.04 -13.80 -22.89
C GLY A 412 -20.37 -12.30 -23.00
N PRO A 413 -20.43 -11.58 -21.87
CA PRO A 413 -20.52 -10.12 -21.89
C PRO A 413 -19.28 -9.53 -22.57
N ASN A 414 -19.45 -8.38 -23.21
CA ASN A 414 -18.38 -7.72 -23.96
C ASN A 414 -17.80 -6.50 -23.22
N PHE A 415 -18.26 -6.25 -22.01
CA PHE A 415 -17.71 -5.25 -21.10
C PHE A 415 -17.92 -5.70 -19.64
N ILE A 416 -16.88 -5.56 -18.82
CA ILE A 416 -16.87 -5.91 -17.39
C ILE A 416 -16.24 -4.74 -16.65
N GLN A 417 -16.93 -4.23 -15.64
CA GLN A 417 -16.48 -3.09 -14.85
C GLN A 417 -16.55 -3.43 -13.37
N ALA A 418 -15.40 -3.49 -12.70
CA ALA A 418 -15.35 -3.52 -11.24
C ALA A 418 -15.83 -2.18 -10.67
N PHE A 419 -16.51 -2.22 -9.52
CA PHE A 419 -16.98 -1.02 -8.83
C PHE A 419 -15.84 -0.36 -8.09
N GLY A 420 -15.83 0.98 -8.08
CA GLY A 420 -14.78 1.77 -7.45
C GLY A 420 -15.09 3.25 -7.47
N PRO A 421 -14.18 4.09 -6.95
CA PRO A 421 -14.33 5.54 -6.98
C PRO A 421 -14.60 6.06 -8.41
N GLY A 422 -15.62 6.91 -8.55
CA GLY A 422 -16.02 7.49 -9.85
C GLY A 422 -16.91 6.60 -10.72
N ILE A 423 -17.14 5.33 -10.35
CA ILE A 423 -18.12 4.48 -11.03
C ILE A 423 -19.52 4.81 -10.53
N ARG A 424 -20.39 5.20 -11.45
CA ARG A 424 -21.78 5.59 -11.15
C ARG A 424 -22.64 4.38 -10.82
N LYS A 425 -23.56 4.54 -9.89
CA LYS A 425 -24.58 3.54 -9.52
C LYS A 425 -25.77 3.60 -10.48
N PRO A 426 -26.56 2.52 -10.61
CA PRO A 426 -27.76 2.58 -11.43
C PRO A 426 -28.70 3.68 -10.92
N GLY A 427 -29.21 4.48 -11.85
CA GLY A 427 -30.05 5.65 -11.59
C GLY A 427 -29.28 6.97 -11.50
N GLU A 428 -27.95 6.96 -11.37
CA GLU A 428 -27.16 8.18 -11.32
C GLU A 428 -26.90 8.77 -12.73
N PRO A 429 -26.89 10.11 -12.89
CA PRO A 429 -26.57 10.75 -14.16
C PRO A 429 -25.13 10.53 -14.59
N VAL A 430 -24.93 9.94 -15.77
CA VAL A 430 -23.65 9.71 -16.47
C VAL A 430 -23.14 10.97 -17.14
N GLN A 431 -24.02 11.65 -17.85
CA GLN A 431 -23.72 12.94 -18.47
C GLN A 431 -25.02 13.70 -18.66
N LYS A 432 -24.89 15.01 -18.85
CA LYS A 432 -26.01 15.94 -18.94
C LYS A 432 -25.76 16.94 -20.05
N ALA A 433 -26.79 17.17 -20.85
CA ALA A 433 -26.80 18.14 -21.93
C ALA A 433 -28.04 19.03 -21.78
N THR A 434 -27.83 20.34 -21.70
CA THR A 434 -28.92 21.30 -21.55
C THR A 434 -28.94 22.33 -22.67
N MET A 435 -30.07 22.98 -22.85
CA MET A 435 -30.21 24.20 -23.62
C MET A 435 -31.36 25.06 -23.09
N THR A 436 -31.28 26.36 -23.37
CA THR A 436 -32.42 27.27 -23.36
C THR A 436 -32.57 27.90 -24.74
N THR A 437 -33.79 28.25 -25.12
CA THR A 437 -34.03 29.08 -26.30
C THR A 437 -35.32 29.89 -26.14
N ALA A 438 -35.32 31.10 -26.70
CA ALA A 438 -36.50 31.97 -26.82
C ALA A 438 -37.04 31.99 -28.26
N SER A 439 -36.47 31.19 -29.17
CA SER A 439 -36.85 31.14 -30.57
C SER A 439 -38.20 30.44 -30.74
N SER A 440 -39.24 31.21 -31.09
CA SER A 440 -40.60 30.70 -31.25
C SER A 440 -40.73 29.69 -32.41
N SER A 441 -41.66 28.74 -32.26
CA SER A 441 -42.04 27.81 -33.32
C SER A 441 -43.56 27.80 -33.47
N ALA A 442 -44.08 28.37 -34.56
CA ALA A 442 -45.51 28.35 -34.88
C ALA A 442 -45.84 27.08 -35.67
N ILE A 443 -46.77 26.27 -35.16
CA ILE A 443 -47.14 24.97 -35.73
C ILE A 443 -48.65 24.93 -35.93
N THR A 444 -49.08 24.70 -37.18
CA THR A 444 -50.48 24.45 -37.53
C THR A 444 -50.79 22.97 -37.72
N SER A 445 -49.77 22.13 -37.96
CA SER A 445 -49.92 20.71 -38.31
C SER A 445 -50.62 19.90 -37.21
N SER A 446 -51.50 18.96 -37.61
CA SER A 446 -52.05 17.95 -36.70
C SER A 446 -51.11 16.77 -36.40
N THR A 447 -49.96 16.74 -37.08
CA THR A 447 -48.87 15.80 -36.81
C THR A 447 -47.72 16.49 -36.10
N PHE A 448 -47.01 15.74 -35.27
CA PHE A 448 -45.91 16.26 -34.47
C PHE A 448 -44.78 16.80 -35.36
N THR A 449 -44.48 18.08 -35.16
CA THR A 449 -43.49 18.86 -35.91
C THR A 449 -42.41 19.36 -34.95
N ALA A 450 -41.15 19.33 -35.37
CA ALA A 450 -40.03 19.73 -34.52
C ALA A 450 -40.12 21.22 -34.14
N THR A 451 -39.84 21.54 -32.89
CA THR A 451 -39.63 22.92 -32.43
C THR A 451 -38.13 23.27 -32.41
N ASN A 452 -37.80 24.52 -32.09
CA ASN A 452 -36.42 24.96 -31.89
C ASN A 452 -35.79 24.45 -30.57
N LEU A 453 -36.57 23.81 -29.69
CA LEU A 453 -36.07 23.27 -28.44
C LEU A 453 -35.50 21.86 -28.68
N THR A 454 -34.25 21.81 -29.12
CA THR A 454 -33.56 20.61 -29.60
C THR A 454 -32.12 20.49 -29.09
N LYS A 455 -31.75 19.33 -28.54
CA LYS A 455 -30.40 19.10 -28.02
C LYS A 455 -29.92 17.68 -28.35
N THR A 456 -28.65 17.58 -28.70
CA THR A 456 -27.98 16.32 -29.04
C THR A 456 -27.16 15.80 -27.86
N ILE A 457 -27.18 14.48 -27.69
CA ILE A 457 -26.32 13.72 -26.77
C ILE A 457 -25.82 12.45 -27.47
N THR A 458 -24.62 12.00 -27.14
CA THR A 458 -24.10 10.70 -27.61
C THR A 458 -23.98 9.78 -26.41
N PRO A 459 -24.86 8.77 -26.25
CA PRO A 459 -24.83 7.89 -25.09
C PRO A 459 -23.48 7.17 -24.98
N SER A 460 -22.92 7.12 -23.77
CA SER A 460 -21.68 6.40 -23.49
C SER A 460 -21.83 4.88 -23.58
N SER A 461 -23.04 4.37 -23.40
CA SER A 461 -23.39 2.95 -23.57
C SER A 461 -24.80 2.82 -24.16
N ALA A 462 -25.00 1.80 -25.00
CA ALA A 462 -26.32 1.46 -25.53
C ALA A 462 -27.29 0.94 -24.46
N ALA A 463 -26.77 0.48 -23.31
CA ALA A 463 -27.56 0.00 -22.18
C ALA A 463 -28.09 1.14 -21.28
N ASN A 464 -27.60 2.38 -21.46
CA ASN A 464 -28.00 3.49 -20.61
C ASN A 464 -29.30 4.14 -21.10
N PRO A 465 -30.31 4.31 -20.24
CA PRO A 465 -31.47 5.14 -20.54
C PRO A 465 -31.12 6.62 -20.67
N ILE A 466 -31.92 7.33 -21.46
CA ILE A 466 -31.88 8.79 -21.55
C ILE A 466 -33.15 9.35 -20.93
N LYS A 467 -33.01 10.15 -19.88
CA LYS A 467 -34.09 10.98 -19.34
C LYS A 467 -34.10 12.31 -20.06
N ALA A 468 -35.21 12.65 -20.71
CA ALA A 468 -35.40 13.95 -21.32
C ALA A 468 -36.50 14.72 -20.60
N SER A 469 -36.23 16.00 -20.29
CA SER A 469 -37.14 16.89 -19.58
C SER A 469 -37.18 18.25 -20.28
N ALA A 470 -38.33 18.62 -20.82
CA ALA A 470 -38.56 19.93 -21.41
C ALA A 470 -39.60 20.70 -20.61
N SER A 471 -39.30 21.95 -20.27
CA SER A 471 -40.26 22.94 -19.80
C SER A 471 -40.40 24.05 -20.85
N PHE A 472 -41.63 24.43 -21.15
CA PHE A 472 -41.93 25.33 -22.26
C PHE A 472 -43.27 26.03 -22.05
N GLN A 473 -43.52 27.07 -22.84
CA GLN A 473 -44.83 27.69 -22.95
C GLN A 473 -45.44 27.46 -24.32
N ILE A 474 -46.76 27.37 -24.35
CA ILE A 474 -47.55 27.20 -25.55
C ILE A 474 -48.60 28.32 -25.57
N LEU A 475 -48.67 29.05 -26.69
CA LEU A 475 -49.79 29.90 -27.03
C LEU A 475 -50.64 29.18 -28.08
N ASN A 476 -51.88 28.86 -27.73
CA ASN A 476 -52.89 28.44 -28.68
C ASN A 476 -53.61 29.69 -29.18
N SER A 477 -53.57 29.98 -30.48
CA SER A 477 -54.14 31.19 -31.06
C SER A 477 -55.61 31.08 -31.49
N GLY A 478 -56.26 29.91 -31.34
CA GLY A 478 -57.63 29.70 -31.80
C GLY A 478 -58.58 29.11 -30.75
N SER A 479 -59.87 29.23 -31.04
CA SER A 479 -60.96 28.67 -30.21
C SER A 479 -61.13 27.18 -30.45
N ALA A 480 -61.59 26.44 -29.43
CA ALA A 480 -61.87 25.00 -29.48
C ALA A 480 -60.71 24.13 -30.03
N THR A 481 -59.46 24.58 -29.82
CA THR A 481 -58.24 23.93 -30.32
C THR A 481 -57.40 23.41 -29.15
N VAL A 482 -56.61 22.37 -29.37
CA VAL A 482 -55.63 21.85 -28.41
C VAL A 482 -54.23 21.85 -29.01
N GLY A 483 -53.29 22.53 -28.36
CA GLY A 483 -51.86 22.43 -28.62
C GLY A 483 -51.22 21.37 -27.74
N VAL A 484 -50.39 20.50 -28.33
CA VAL A 484 -49.72 19.40 -27.60
C VAL A 484 -48.23 19.41 -27.90
N GLY A 485 -47.41 19.37 -26.85
CA GLY A 485 -45.96 19.17 -26.91
C GLY A 485 -45.53 17.83 -26.31
N GLN A 486 -44.60 17.12 -26.95
CA GLN A 486 -44.02 15.87 -26.43
C GLN A 486 -42.58 15.69 -26.94
N MET A 487 -41.75 14.97 -26.19
CA MET A 487 -40.38 14.65 -26.59
C MET A 487 -40.33 13.61 -27.71
N GLY A 488 -39.35 13.75 -28.61
CA GLY A 488 -39.02 12.75 -29.61
C GLY A 488 -37.53 12.66 -29.89
N ARG A 489 -37.04 11.46 -30.23
CA ARG A 489 -35.64 11.22 -30.60
C ARG A 489 -35.48 11.12 -32.12
N ASN A 490 -34.61 11.94 -32.69
CA ASN A 490 -34.21 12.06 -34.10
C ASN A 490 -35.34 12.42 -35.08
N SER A 491 -36.58 12.00 -34.82
CA SER A 491 -37.76 12.24 -35.63
C SER A 491 -39.04 12.12 -34.80
N ASN A 492 -40.17 12.48 -35.39
CA ASN A 492 -41.50 12.29 -34.82
C ASN A 492 -42.00 10.83 -34.85
N ALA A 493 -41.19 9.87 -35.35
CA ALA A 493 -41.51 8.44 -35.25
C ALA A 493 -41.13 7.83 -33.90
N ASN A 494 -40.22 8.46 -33.15
CA ASN A 494 -39.73 7.96 -31.86
C ASN A 494 -40.14 8.90 -30.72
N MET A 495 -41.46 9.07 -30.55
CA MET A 495 -42.01 9.91 -29.49
C MET A 495 -42.12 9.15 -28.18
N PHE A 496 -41.88 9.84 -27.06
CA PHE A 496 -41.88 9.24 -25.74
C PHE A 496 -42.22 10.25 -24.64
N GLY A 497 -42.51 9.73 -23.44
CA GLY A 497 -42.79 10.55 -22.27
C GLY A 497 -44.17 11.21 -22.27
N SER A 498 -44.36 12.11 -21.30
CA SER A 498 -45.60 12.83 -21.06
C SER A 498 -45.86 13.92 -22.10
N PHE A 499 -47.12 14.34 -22.19
CA PHE A 499 -47.57 15.47 -22.99
C PHE A 499 -47.64 16.75 -22.15
N GLY A 500 -47.21 17.87 -22.72
CA GLY A 500 -47.61 19.22 -22.28
C GLY A 500 -48.77 19.71 -23.14
N VAL A 501 -49.83 20.25 -22.54
CA VAL A 501 -51.09 20.58 -23.24
C VAL A 501 -51.52 22.02 -22.99
N ALA A 502 -52.01 22.68 -24.04
CA ALA A 502 -52.70 23.97 -23.97
C ALA A 502 -54.06 23.85 -24.66
N ASN A 503 -55.14 24.03 -23.91
CA ASN A 503 -56.50 24.00 -24.43
C ASN A 503 -57.09 25.42 -24.38
N SER A 504 -57.80 25.82 -25.43
CA SER A 504 -58.63 27.03 -25.40
C SER A 504 -60.07 26.70 -25.79
N ALA A 505 -61.02 27.03 -24.91
CA ALA A 505 -62.45 26.96 -25.24
C ALA A 505 -62.87 28.17 -26.12
N THR A 506 -62.36 29.37 -25.83
CA THR A 506 -62.66 30.61 -26.56
C THR A 506 -61.43 31.51 -26.63
N GLY A 507 -60.99 31.86 -27.84
CA GLY A 507 -59.90 32.82 -28.08
C GLY A 507 -58.49 32.28 -27.86
N ALA A 508 -57.51 33.18 -27.72
CA ALA A 508 -56.12 32.79 -27.52
C ALA A 508 -55.83 32.43 -26.04
N ALA A 509 -55.14 31.33 -25.78
CA ALA A 509 -54.81 30.87 -24.43
C ALA A 509 -53.32 30.54 -24.27
N TYR A 510 -52.73 30.97 -23.15
CA TYR A 510 -51.37 30.60 -22.75
C TYR A 510 -51.40 29.46 -21.75
N SER A 511 -50.49 28.49 -21.90
CA SER A 511 -50.27 27.42 -20.94
C SER A 511 -48.78 27.12 -20.81
N SER A 512 -48.36 26.70 -19.62
CA SER A 512 -47.04 26.13 -19.38
C SER A 512 -47.12 24.61 -19.51
N GLY A 513 -46.23 24.05 -20.32
CA GLY A 513 -46.12 22.61 -20.57
C GLY A 513 -44.84 22.03 -19.99
N ILE A 514 -44.93 20.77 -19.55
CA ILE A 514 -43.79 19.95 -19.19
C ILE A 514 -43.90 18.61 -19.95
N ALA A 515 -42.85 18.25 -20.67
CA ALA A 515 -42.73 16.95 -21.33
C ALA A 515 -41.52 16.21 -20.74
N ILE A 516 -41.76 15.11 -20.03
CA ILE A 516 -40.72 14.32 -19.37
C ILE A 516 -40.89 12.85 -19.73
N GLY A 517 -39.79 12.16 -20.01
CA GLY A 517 -39.81 10.72 -20.20
C GLY A 517 -38.43 10.09 -20.21
N TYR A 518 -38.43 8.77 -20.12
CA TYR A 518 -37.26 7.94 -20.40
C TYR A 518 -37.35 7.39 -21.82
N ASP A 519 -36.25 7.48 -22.54
CA ASP A 519 -36.01 6.82 -23.82
C ASP A 519 -34.89 5.81 -23.66
N PHE A 520 -34.96 4.72 -24.42
CA PHE A 520 -34.02 3.60 -24.38
C PHE A 520 -33.48 3.41 -25.79
N PRO A 521 -32.52 4.25 -26.22
CA PRO A 521 -32.10 4.33 -27.62
C PRO A 521 -31.49 3.03 -28.14
N ASN A 522 -31.00 2.16 -27.25
CA ASN A 522 -30.34 0.90 -27.60
C ASN A 522 -29.19 1.12 -28.61
N SER A 523 -28.46 2.20 -28.42
CA SER A 523 -27.38 2.65 -29.29
C SER A 523 -26.48 3.63 -28.53
N ASN A 524 -25.18 3.59 -28.83
CA ASN A 524 -24.20 4.58 -28.40
C ASN A 524 -23.89 5.62 -29.49
N SER A 525 -24.71 5.66 -30.55
CA SER A 525 -24.61 6.67 -31.60
C SER A 525 -25.25 7.99 -31.17
N SER A 526 -24.81 9.10 -31.78
CA SER A 526 -25.37 10.41 -31.51
C SER A 526 -26.88 10.46 -31.74
N ALA A 527 -27.61 11.01 -30.77
CA ALA A 527 -29.06 11.13 -30.79
C ALA A 527 -29.49 12.56 -30.46
N THR A 528 -30.39 13.10 -31.28
CA THR A 528 -30.99 14.42 -31.09
C THR A 528 -32.35 14.27 -30.45
N TYR A 529 -32.56 14.93 -29.32
CA TYR A 529 -33.86 14.99 -28.65
C TYR A 529 -34.46 16.37 -28.86
N THR A 530 -35.71 16.38 -29.29
CA THR A 530 -36.43 17.60 -29.64
C THR A 530 -37.80 17.58 -29.00
N LEU A 531 -38.27 18.73 -28.51
CA LEU A 531 -39.68 18.93 -28.23
C LEU A 531 -40.42 19.05 -29.56
N TYR A 532 -41.36 18.16 -29.83
CA TYR A 532 -42.26 18.23 -30.97
C TYR A 532 -43.60 18.79 -30.55
N GLY A 533 -44.19 19.64 -31.39
CA GLY A 533 -45.50 20.24 -31.20
C GLY A 533 -46.51 19.84 -32.26
N LYS A 534 -47.80 19.88 -31.94
CA LYS A 534 -48.90 19.78 -32.90
C LYS A 534 -50.12 20.61 -32.46
N SER A 535 -50.94 20.99 -33.43
CA SER A 535 -52.32 21.44 -33.24
C SER A 535 -53.29 20.25 -33.30
N SER A 536 -54.52 20.41 -32.82
CA SER A 536 -55.58 19.39 -32.93
C SER A 536 -56.31 19.42 -34.27
N ASP A 537 -56.28 20.54 -34.99
CA ASP A 537 -57.21 20.84 -36.08
C ASP A 537 -56.56 21.08 -37.46
N ASN A 538 -55.22 20.99 -37.54
CA ASN A 538 -54.42 21.20 -38.75
C ASN A 538 -54.51 22.63 -39.35
N THR A 539 -55.16 23.58 -38.66
CA THR A 539 -55.46 24.92 -39.18
C THR A 539 -55.04 26.03 -38.24
N THR A 540 -55.28 25.84 -36.95
CA THR A 540 -55.00 26.86 -35.93
C THR A 540 -53.52 26.82 -35.56
N SER A 541 -52.89 28.00 -35.52
CA SER A 541 -51.51 28.12 -35.08
C SER A 541 -51.39 27.90 -33.58
N VAL A 542 -50.52 26.98 -33.20
CA VAL A 542 -50.03 26.77 -31.85
C VAL A 542 -48.56 27.19 -31.81
N THR A 543 -48.24 28.22 -31.03
CA THR A 543 -46.89 28.77 -30.94
C THR A 543 -46.19 28.30 -29.69
N PHE A 544 -45.09 27.58 -29.86
CA PHE A 544 -44.19 27.19 -28.78
C PHE A 544 -43.19 28.32 -28.53
N MET A 545 -42.90 28.60 -27.25
CA MET A 545 -42.02 29.70 -26.83
C MET A 545 -42.45 31.05 -27.45
N PRO A 546 -43.73 31.47 -27.29
CA PRO A 546 -44.22 32.73 -27.85
C PRO A 546 -43.51 33.94 -27.20
N ASN A 547 -43.52 35.11 -27.84
CA ASN A 547 -43.12 36.40 -27.23
C ASN A 547 -41.80 36.39 -26.44
N SER A 548 -40.80 35.64 -26.90
CA SER A 548 -39.49 35.49 -26.25
C SER A 548 -39.49 34.77 -24.89
N TYR A 549 -40.57 34.05 -24.55
CA TYR A 549 -40.54 33.14 -23.40
C TYR A 549 -39.55 32.01 -23.64
N GLN A 550 -38.71 31.72 -22.64
CA GLN A 550 -37.68 30.71 -22.76
C GLN A 550 -38.25 29.31 -22.55
N GLY A 551 -37.94 28.40 -23.47
CA GLY A 551 -37.99 26.96 -23.23
C GLY A 551 -36.66 26.46 -22.67
N PHE A 552 -36.72 25.45 -21.81
CA PHE A 552 -35.56 24.74 -21.27
C PHE A 552 -35.68 23.26 -21.59
N LEU A 553 -34.60 22.67 -22.10
CA LEU A 553 -34.49 21.23 -22.34
C LEU A 553 -33.25 20.71 -21.65
N GLU A 554 -33.45 19.63 -20.92
CA GLU A 554 -32.42 18.87 -20.23
C GLU A 554 -32.49 17.41 -20.66
N ILE A 555 -31.33 16.87 -21.02
CA ILE A 555 -31.13 15.48 -21.38
C ILE A 555 -30.08 14.92 -20.44
N GLU A 556 -30.43 13.86 -19.71
CA GLU A 556 -29.55 13.17 -18.79
C GLU A 556 -29.40 11.73 -19.27
N GLU A 557 -28.18 11.31 -19.58
CA GLU A 557 -27.88 9.89 -19.67
C GLU A 557 -27.82 9.33 -18.27
N ILE A 558 -28.60 8.30 -17.99
CA ILE A 558 -28.70 7.67 -16.68
C ILE A 558 -28.00 6.32 -16.72
N MET A 559 -27.28 5.99 -15.66
CA MET A 559 -26.64 4.70 -15.54
C MET A 559 -27.70 3.60 -15.41
N GLY A 560 -27.75 2.69 -16.39
CA GLY A 560 -28.71 1.57 -16.45
C GLY A 560 -28.42 0.37 -15.57
#